data_AF-A0A2I1CPG3-F1
#
_entry.id   AF-A0A2I1CPG3-F1
#
_cell.length_a   1.000
_cell.length_b   1.000
_cell.length_c   1.000
_cell.angle_alpha   90.00
_cell.angle_beta   90.00
_cell.angle_gamma   90.00
#
_symmetry.space_group_name_H-M   'P 1'
#
loop_
_entity.id
_entity.type
_entity.pdbx_description
1 polymer ?
#
loop_
_entity_poly.entity_id
_entity_poly.type
_entity_poly.pdbx_seq_one_letter_code
_entity_poly.pdbx_strand_id
1 'polypeptide(L)' 'RRKTSLMKKSFKYSKMCGADIYLGICIRDTGQVYIFSADASGFWAFVGSKLNCYYPPPSQVTDRDFSNS' A
#
# COMPACT_ATOMS: atom_id res chain seq x y z
N ARG A 1 -0.25 -11.84 -8.71
CA ARG A 1 0.86 -12.63 -8.10
C ARG A 1 2.07 -11.77 -7.68
N ARG A 2 2.80 -11.11 -8.61
CA ARG A 2 3.99 -10.29 -8.24
C ARG A 2 3.66 -9.08 -7.35
N LYS A 3 2.57 -8.35 -7.67
CA LYS A 3 2.02 -7.26 -6.85
C LYS A 3 1.88 -7.64 -5.37
N THR A 4 1.15 -8.73 -5.10
CA THR A 4 0.91 -9.23 -3.75
C THR A 4 2.20 -9.65 -3.04
N SER A 5 3.14 -10.26 -3.78
CA SER A 5 4.45 -10.61 -3.21
C SER A 5 5.27 -9.38 -2.82
N LEU A 6 5.23 -8.32 -3.63
CA LEU A 6 5.88 -7.05 -3.32
C LEU A 6 5.28 -6.43 -2.05
N MET A 7 3.96 -6.34 -1.97
CA MET A 7 3.26 -5.85 -0.78
C MET A 7 3.61 -6.67 0.48
N LYS A 8 3.64 -8.02 0.38
CA LYS A 8 4.03 -8.90 1.50
C LYS A 8 5.49 -8.69 1.93
N LYS A 9 6.41 -8.40 1.00
CA LYS A 9 7.81 -8.05 1.33
C LYS A 9 7.91 -6.69 2.01
N SER A 10 7.19 -5.69 1.53
CA SER A 10 7.10 -4.38 2.18
C SER A 10 6.57 -4.50 3.60
N PHE A 11 5.46 -5.23 3.82
CA PHE A 11 4.94 -5.52 5.15
C PHE A 11 5.99 -6.16 6.07
N LYS A 12 6.69 -7.20 5.60
CA LYS A 12 7.74 -7.87 6.39
C LYS A 12 8.87 -6.91 6.77
N TYR A 13 9.32 -6.07 5.83
CA TYR A 13 10.37 -5.09 6.09
C TYR A 13 9.94 -4.06 7.14
N SER A 14 8.69 -3.57 7.07
CA SER A 14 8.13 -2.66 8.06
C SER A 14 8.21 -3.25 9.48
N LYS A 15 7.80 -4.52 9.64
CA LYS A 15 7.88 -5.21 10.95
C LYS A 15 9.31 -5.52 11.40
N MET A 16 10.18 -5.94 10.48
CA MET A 16 11.58 -6.29 10.81
C MET A 16 12.40 -5.07 11.23
N CYS A 17 12.15 -3.91 10.63
CA CYS A 17 12.97 -2.71 10.81
C CYS A 17 12.25 -1.59 11.58
N GLY A 18 10.98 -1.78 11.97
CA GLY A 18 10.19 -0.72 12.57
C GLY A 18 10.02 0.50 11.66
N ALA A 19 9.91 0.26 10.35
CA ALA A 19 9.88 1.32 9.34
C ALA A 19 8.44 1.61 8.89
N ASP A 20 8.11 2.89 8.77
CA ASP A 20 6.88 3.33 8.11
C ASP A 20 7.03 3.20 6.58
N ILE A 21 6.13 2.46 5.96
CA ILE A 21 6.16 2.17 4.52
C ILE A 21 4.85 2.53 3.86
N TYR A 22 4.98 3.24 2.74
CA TYR A 22 3.91 3.47 1.79
C TYR A 22 4.31 2.92 0.41
N LEU A 23 3.43 2.14 -0.22
CA LEU A 23 3.64 1.58 -1.54
C LEU A 23 2.44 1.85 -2.45
N GLY A 24 2.64 2.71 -3.43
CA GLY A 24 1.69 2.93 -4.53
C GLY A 24 2.11 2.16 -5.79
N ILE A 25 1.16 1.46 -6.42
CA ILE A 25 1.37 0.72 -7.67
C ILE A 25 0.31 1.17 -8.67
N CYS A 26 0.71 1.83 -9.75
CA CYS A 26 -0.18 2.16 -10.86
C CYS A 26 0.07 1.21 -12.03
N ILE A 27 -0.94 0.43 -12.41
CA ILE A 27 -0.90 -0.39 -13.61
C ILE A 27 -1.21 0.51 -14.80
N ARG A 28 -0.18 0.85 -15.59
CA ARG A 28 -0.29 1.82 -16.69
C ARG A 28 -1.38 1.45 -17.70
N ASP A 29 -1.48 0.17 -18.02
CA ASP A 29 -2.40 -0.32 -19.04
C ASP A 29 -3.88 -0.17 -18.63
N THR A 30 -4.19 -0.17 -17.33
CA THR A 30 -5.56 -0.09 -16.82
C THR A 30 -5.85 1.17 -16.03
N GLY A 31 -4.83 1.99 -15.75
CA GLY A 31 -4.90 3.09 -14.79
C GLY A 31 -5.13 2.66 -13.34
N GLN A 32 -5.23 1.36 -13.05
CA GLN A 32 -5.59 0.88 -11.71
C GLN A 32 -4.48 1.17 -10.72
N VAL A 33 -4.82 1.90 -9.66
CA VAL A 33 -3.93 2.16 -8.54
C VAL A 33 -4.20 1.15 -7.42
N TYR A 34 -3.12 0.61 -6.86
CA TYR A 34 -3.13 -0.18 -5.64
C TYR A 34 -2.26 0.52 -4.60
N ILE A 35 -2.75 0.55 -3.38
CA ILE A 35 -2.08 1.22 -2.26
C ILE A 35 -1.86 0.17 -1.18
N PHE A 36 -0.64 0.11 -0.66
CA PHE A 36 -0.32 -0.58 0.58
C PHE A 36 0.25 0.42 1.59
N SER A 37 -0.31 0.43 2.80
CA SER A 37 0.18 1.25 3.91
C SER A 37 0.49 0.38 5.13
N ALA A 38 1.72 0.49 5.62
CA ALA A 38 2.17 0.02 6.92
C ALA A 38 2.91 1.18 7.59
N ASP A 39 2.13 2.15 8.03
CA ASP A 39 2.57 3.43 8.56
C ASP A 39 1.90 3.65 9.90
N ALA A 40 2.64 3.31 10.97
CA ALA A 40 2.11 3.40 12.33
C ALA A 40 2.14 4.85 12.83
N SER A 41 3.02 5.69 12.30
CA SER A 41 3.11 7.11 12.65
C SER A 41 2.06 7.98 11.93
N GLY A 42 1.47 7.47 10.85
CA GLY A 42 0.52 8.21 10.02
C GLY A 42 1.19 9.26 9.13
N PHE A 43 2.53 9.21 8.99
CA PHE A 43 3.32 10.15 8.21
C PHE A 43 2.84 10.26 6.74
N TRP A 44 2.35 9.16 6.16
CA TRP A 44 1.87 9.06 4.78
C TRP A 44 0.34 9.18 4.64
N ALA A 45 -0.40 9.48 5.71
CA ALA A 45 -1.86 9.57 5.68
C ALA A 45 -2.39 10.56 4.62
N PHE A 46 -1.65 11.65 4.38
CA PHE A 46 -2.01 12.66 3.37
C PHE A 46 -1.91 12.14 1.91
N VAL A 47 -1.15 11.08 1.66
CA VAL A 47 -1.02 10.52 0.31
C VAL A 47 -2.29 9.77 -0.07
N GLY A 48 -2.88 9.04 0.89
CA GLY A 48 -4.16 8.35 0.69
C GLY A 48 -5.30 9.33 0.33
N SER A 49 -5.37 10.47 1.01
CA SER A 49 -6.43 11.46 0.75
C SER A 49 -6.34 12.10 -0.63
N LYS A 50 -5.13 12.35 -1.15
CA LYS A 50 -4.93 12.87 -2.51
C LYS A 50 -5.36 11.90 -3.61
N LEU A 51 -5.36 10.60 -3.32
CA LEU A 51 -5.69 9.57 -4.30
C LEU A 51 -7.19 9.26 -4.37
N ASN A 52 -8.02 9.81 -3.47
CA ASN A 52 -9.47 9.63 -3.52
C ASN A 52 -10.13 10.21 -4.79
N CYS A 53 -9.44 11.11 -5.50
CA CYS A 53 -9.94 11.69 -6.76
C CYS A 53 -9.53 10.90 -8.01
N TYR A 54 -8.77 9.80 -7.89
CA TYR A 54 -8.31 9.01 -9.04
C TYR A 54 -9.40 8.06 -9.59
N TYR A 55 -9.40 7.89 -10.92
CA TYR A 55 -10.24 6.91 -11.61
C TYR A 55 -9.38 5.91 -12.41
N PRO A 56 -9.65 4.60 -12.32
CA PRO A 56 -10.63 3.96 -11.44
C PRO A 56 -10.24 4.09 -9.94
N PRO A 57 -11.20 3.92 -9.00
CA PRO A 57 -10.93 4.04 -7.58
C PRO A 57 -9.73 3.19 -7.14
N PRO A 58 -8.79 3.74 -6.34
CA PRO A 58 -7.66 2.97 -5.85
C PRO A 58 -8.09 1.81 -4.95
N SER A 59 -7.46 0.65 -5.12
CA SER A 59 -7.64 -0.50 -4.23
C SER A 59 -6.65 -0.39 -3.07
N GLN A 60 -7.17 -0.18 -1.86
CA GLN A 60 -6.37 -0.04 -0.65
C GLN A 60 -6.18 -1.38 0.06
N VAL A 61 -4.97 -1.60 0.54
CA VAL A 61 -4.54 -2.75 1.33
C VAL A 61 -3.76 -2.21 2.52
N THR A 62 -4.04 -2.73 3.71
CA THR A 62 -3.40 -2.36 4.96
C THR A 62 -2.55 -3.51 5.48
N ASP A 63 -1.77 -3.24 6.51
CA ASP A 63 -1.04 -4.24 7.27
C ASP A 63 -1.94 -5.36 7.82
N ARG A 64 -3.22 -5.05 8.13
CA ARG A 64 -4.23 -6.03 8.58
C ARG A 64 -4.55 -7.12 7.55
N ASP A 65 -4.43 -6.79 6.26
CA ASP A 65 -4.69 -7.74 5.18
C ASP A 65 -3.58 -8.80 5.07
N PHE A 66 -2.41 -8.54 5.66
CA PHE A 66 -1.27 -9.45 5.67
C PHE A 66 -1.01 -10.10 7.03
N SER A 67 -1.58 -9.57 8.12
CA SER A 67 -1.47 -10.18 9.45
C SER A 67 -2.25 -11.49 9.57
N ASN A 68 -3.27 -11.71 8.74
CA ASN A 68 -4.13 -12.89 8.75
C ASN A 68 -3.77 -13.92 7.64
N SER A 69 -2.56 -13.85 7.04
CA SER A 69 -2.15 -14.62 5.85
C SER A 69 -0.83 -15.38 5.94
#